data_AF-A0A2M8EQN7-F1
#
_entry.id   AF-A0A2M8EQN7-F1
#
_cell.length_a   1.000
_cell.length_b   1.000
_cell.length_c   1.000
_cell.angle_alpha   90.00
_cell.angle_beta   90.00
_cell.angle_gamma   90.00
#
_symmetry.space_group_name_H-M   'P 1'
#
loop_
_entity.id
_entity.type
_entity.pdbx_description
1 polymer ?
#
loop_
_entity_poly.entity_id
_entity_poly.type
_entity_poly.pdbx_seq_one_letter_code
_entity_poly.pdbx_strand_id
1 'polypeptide(L)'
;MAKYSTLGKKILLLLGAGIALSFAGTPGRQFKILKDLPKEWKKIDQARLRRLVREFYRDRLVDFQEEKDGQIKVIITEEGKKKILRYKIDEMKINIPSRWDGIWRLVMFDIPEKKRFVRDALRNKLRELDFKELQKSVFIFPYRCENEVDFIVEVFDIRSYVRYAEVKNITNEAELKLHFQKLGIL
;
A
#
# COMPACT_ATOMS: atom_id res chain seq x y z
N MET A 1 -11.48 6.12 -30.72
CA MET A 1 -12.54 6.86 -29.99
C MET A 1 -12.23 6.84 -28.51
N ALA A 2 -12.06 8.00 -27.88
CA ALA A 2 -11.78 8.10 -26.44
C ALA A 2 -12.95 7.49 -25.63
N LYS A 3 -12.68 6.43 -24.87
CA LYS A 3 -13.69 5.82 -24.00
C LYS A 3 -13.82 6.69 -22.73
N TYR A 4 -15.02 7.23 -22.49
CA TYR A 4 -15.35 7.98 -21.27
C TYR A 4 -15.01 7.18 -19.99
N SER A 5 -14.51 7.89 -18.96
CA SER A 5 -14.20 7.33 -17.65
C SER A 5 -15.45 6.76 -16.96
N THR A 6 -15.29 5.89 -15.95
CA THR A 6 -16.42 5.35 -15.18
C THR A 6 -17.27 6.46 -14.57
N LEU A 7 -16.64 7.55 -14.11
CA LEU A 7 -17.34 8.74 -13.62
C LEU A 7 -18.13 9.42 -14.74
N GLY A 8 -17.54 9.60 -15.93
CA GLY A 8 -18.24 10.18 -17.08
C GLY A 8 -19.47 9.37 -17.52
N LYS A 9 -19.39 8.03 -17.47
CA LYS A 9 -20.54 7.16 -17.77
C LYS A 9 -21.65 7.24 -16.71
N LYS A 10 -21.28 7.39 -15.43
CA LYS A 10 -22.22 7.57 -14.33
C LYS A 10 -22.94 8.93 -14.44
N ILE A 11 -22.20 9.99 -14.74
CA ILE A 11 -22.77 11.32 -14.99
C ILE A 11 -23.74 11.27 -16.18
N LEU A 12 -23.35 10.63 -17.29
CA LEU A 12 -24.22 10.47 -18.45
C LEU A 12 -25.49 9.66 -18.14
N LEU A 13 -25.37 8.60 -17.34
CA LEU A 13 -26.50 7.79 -16.87
C LEU A 13 -27.48 8.62 -16.01
N LEU A 14 -26.96 9.44 -15.09
CA LEU A 14 -27.76 10.33 -14.24
C LEU A 14 -28.47 11.41 -15.07
N LEU A 15 -27.76 12.04 -16.00
CA LEU A 15 -28.32 13.04 -16.91
C LEU A 15 -29.42 12.44 -17.80
N GLY A 16 -29.18 11.26 -18.38
CA GLY A 16 -30.17 10.54 -19.19
C GLY A 16 -31.41 10.14 -18.39
N ALA A 17 -31.25 9.73 -17.13
CA ALA A 17 -32.37 9.42 -16.26
C ALA A 17 -33.20 10.66 -15.88
N GLY A 18 -32.55 11.80 -15.62
CA GLY A 18 -33.24 13.06 -15.39
C GLY A 18 -34.11 13.48 -16.58
N ILE A 19 -33.57 13.36 -17.80
CA ILE A 19 -34.33 13.61 -19.05
C ILE A 19 -35.49 12.63 -19.17
N ALA A 20 -35.25 11.33 -18.98
CA ALA A 20 -36.29 10.30 -19.13
C ALA A 20 -37.43 10.45 -18.11
N LEU A 21 -37.15 10.91 -16.89
CA LEU A 21 -38.16 11.17 -15.86
C LEU A 21 -39.10 12.32 -16.26
N SER A 22 -38.59 13.37 -16.89
CA SER A 22 -39.37 14.50 -17.40
C SER A 22 -40.37 14.09 -18.49
N PHE A 23 -40.03 13.09 -19.30
CA PHE A 23 -40.88 12.60 -20.40
C PHE A 23 -41.68 11.32 -20.05
N ALA A 24 -41.55 10.78 -18.84
CA ALA A 24 -42.17 9.51 -18.47
C ALA A 24 -43.72 9.57 -18.39
N GLY A 25 -44.28 10.75 -18.14
CA GLY A 25 -45.72 11.07 -18.19
C GLY A 25 -46.63 10.32 -17.20
N THR A 26 -46.11 9.33 -16.47
CA THR A 26 -46.88 8.52 -15.50
C THR A 26 -45.99 8.07 -14.33
N PRO A 27 -46.53 7.97 -13.10
CA PRO A 27 -45.78 7.53 -11.92
C PRO A 27 -45.16 6.13 -12.05
N GLY A 28 -45.86 5.19 -12.70
CA GLY A 28 -45.36 3.82 -12.91
C GLY A 28 -44.11 3.75 -13.79
N ARG A 29 -44.05 4.58 -14.86
CA ARG A 29 -42.87 4.67 -15.72
C ARG A 29 -41.70 5.35 -15.02
N GLN A 30 -41.97 6.38 -14.22
CA GLN A 30 -40.95 7.04 -13.39
C GLN A 30 -40.34 6.08 -12.36
N PHE A 31 -41.16 5.29 -11.68
CA PHE A 31 -40.69 4.29 -10.72
C PHE A 31 -39.84 3.20 -11.37
N LYS A 32 -40.17 2.77 -12.60
CA LYS A 32 -39.36 1.82 -13.35
C LYS A 32 -37.97 2.37 -13.68
N ILE A 33 -37.89 3.63 -14.14
CA ILE A 33 -36.60 4.32 -14.42
C ILE A 33 -35.74 4.37 -13.16
N LEU A 34 -36.33 4.76 -12.02
CA LEU A 34 -35.63 4.79 -10.73
C LEU A 34 -35.20 3.40 -10.25
N LYS A 35 -36.01 2.35 -10.49
CA LYS A 35 -35.71 0.96 -10.10
C LYS A 35 -34.58 0.34 -10.92
N ASP A 36 -34.42 0.73 -12.19
CA ASP A 36 -33.39 0.19 -13.07
C ASP A 36 -32.06 0.95 -12.97
N LEU A 37 -32.07 2.19 -12.48
CA LEU A 37 -30.87 3.02 -12.29
C LEU A 37 -29.76 2.34 -11.46
N PRO A 38 -30.03 1.73 -10.29
CA PRO A 38 -29.01 1.04 -9.50
C PRO A 38 -28.43 -0.18 -10.22
N LYS A 39 -29.21 -0.86 -11.08
CA LYS A 39 -28.72 -2.01 -11.85
C LYS A 39 -27.74 -1.57 -12.93
N GLU A 40 -28.06 -0.51 -13.66
CA GLU A 40 -27.18 0.06 -14.68
C GLU A 40 -25.91 0.65 -14.06
N TRP A 41 -26.03 1.30 -12.89
CA TRP A 41 -24.89 1.73 -12.11
C TRP A 41 -23.97 0.56 -11.72
N LYS A 42 -24.54 -0.53 -11.19
CA LYS A 42 -23.80 -1.75 -10.84
C LYS A 42 -23.13 -2.40 -12.06
N LYS A 43 -23.78 -2.38 -13.23
CA LYS A 43 -23.19 -2.88 -14.49
C LYS A 43 -21.97 -2.07 -14.93
N ILE A 44 -22.02 -0.74 -14.80
CA ILE A 44 -20.87 0.14 -15.07
C ILE A 44 -19.67 -0.22 -14.17
N ASP A 45 -19.94 -0.49 -12.88
CA ASP A 45 -18.90 -0.88 -11.93
C ASP A 45 -18.36 -2.29 -12.19
N GLN A 46 -19.22 -3.26 -12.55
CA GLN A 46 -18.78 -4.60 -12.99
C GLN A 46 -17.95 -4.56 -14.27
N ALA A 47 -18.31 -3.70 -15.23
CA ALA A 47 -17.53 -3.52 -16.45
C ALA A 47 -16.15 -2.93 -16.16
N ARG A 48 -16.05 -1.99 -15.21
CA ARG A 48 -14.77 -1.45 -14.72
C ARG A 48 -13.94 -2.54 -14.03
N LEU A 49 -14.54 -3.28 -13.10
CA LEU A 49 -13.85 -4.36 -12.38
C LEU A 49 -13.29 -5.41 -13.36
N ARG A 50 -14.10 -5.88 -14.32
CA ARG A 50 -13.64 -6.80 -15.37
C ARG A 50 -12.52 -6.24 -16.24
N ARG A 51 -12.44 -4.91 -16.40
CA ARG A 51 -11.33 -4.27 -17.11
C ARG A 51 -10.06 -4.31 -16.27
N LEU A 52 -10.14 -3.93 -14.99
CA LEU A 52 -9.02 -3.94 -14.05
C LEU A 52 -8.45 -5.35 -13.85
N VAL A 53 -9.32 -6.36 -13.70
CA VAL A 53 -8.89 -7.77 -13.60
C VAL A 53 -8.16 -8.23 -14.86
N ARG A 54 -8.62 -7.83 -16.05
CA ARG A 54 -7.93 -8.12 -17.32
C ARG A 54 -6.60 -7.37 -17.45
N GLU A 55 -6.53 -6.15 -16.95
CA GLU A 55 -5.28 -5.38 -16.86
C GLU A 55 -4.29 -6.11 -15.92
N PHE A 56 -4.73 -6.55 -14.73
CA PHE A 56 -3.91 -7.32 -13.81
C PHE A 56 -3.45 -8.67 -14.39
N TYR A 57 -4.29 -9.34 -15.17
CA TYR A 57 -3.90 -10.56 -15.88
C TYR A 57 -2.82 -10.28 -16.92
N ARG A 58 -2.99 -9.23 -17.74
CA ARG A 58 -1.99 -8.80 -18.72
C ARG A 58 -0.66 -8.42 -18.07
N ASP A 59 -0.72 -7.79 -16.91
CA ASP A 59 0.45 -7.40 -16.12
C ASP A 59 1.04 -8.57 -15.32
N ARG A 60 0.52 -9.80 -15.50
CA ARG A 60 0.91 -11.04 -14.79
C ARG A 60 0.81 -10.93 -13.27
N LEU A 61 -0.09 -10.11 -12.75
CA LEU A 61 -0.35 -9.95 -11.32
C LEU A 61 -1.39 -10.95 -10.80
N VAL A 62 -2.29 -11.39 -11.68
CA VAL A 62 -3.27 -12.43 -11.42
C VAL A 62 -3.29 -13.43 -12.57
N ASP A 63 -3.70 -14.66 -12.28
CA ASP A 63 -3.88 -15.73 -13.26
C ASP A 63 -5.24 -16.43 -13.03
N PHE A 64 -5.66 -17.26 -13.97
CA PHE A 64 -6.90 -18.01 -13.93
C PHE A 64 -6.61 -19.51 -13.96
N GLN A 65 -7.13 -20.25 -12.99
CA GLN A 65 -7.04 -21.71 -12.93
C GLN A 65 -8.43 -22.30 -13.05
N GLU A 66 -8.58 -23.30 -13.91
CA GLU A 66 -9.81 -24.07 -14.03
C GLU A 66 -9.77 -25.23 -13.02
N GLU A 67 -10.79 -25.30 -12.18
CA GLU A 67 -11.00 -26.39 -11.24
C GLU A 67 -11.63 -27.60 -11.95
N LYS A 68 -11.55 -28.77 -11.31
CA LYS A 68 -12.01 -30.05 -11.90
C LYS A 68 -13.51 -30.09 -12.20
N ASP A 69 -14.28 -29.18 -11.62
CA ASP A 69 -15.72 -29.01 -11.81
C ASP A 69 -16.07 -27.94 -12.86
N GLY A 70 -15.08 -27.37 -13.54
CA GLY A 70 -15.23 -26.33 -14.56
C GLY A 70 -15.33 -24.90 -14.00
N GLN A 71 -15.15 -24.70 -12.69
CA GLN A 71 -15.09 -23.35 -12.10
C GLN A 71 -13.75 -22.67 -12.39
N ILE A 72 -13.78 -21.38 -12.72
CA ILE A 72 -12.56 -20.58 -12.92
C ILE A 72 -12.22 -19.82 -11.64
N LYS A 73 -11.09 -20.16 -11.03
CA LYS A 73 -10.53 -19.48 -9.87
C LYS A 73 -9.51 -18.43 -10.30
N VAL A 74 -9.66 -17.21 -9.78
CA VAL A 74 -8.64 -16.15 -9.93
C VAL A 74 -7.60 -16.32 -8.83
N ILE A 75 -6.34 -16.43 -9.20
CA ILE A 75 -5.22 -16.55 -8.26
C ILE A 75 -4.26 -15.36 -8.40
N ILE A 76 -3.63 -14.96 -7.29
CA ILE A 76 -2.57 -13.94 -7.32
C ILE A 76 -1.26 -14.66 -7.63
N THR A 77 -0.55 -14.19 -8.64
CA THR A 77 0.77 -14.74 -9.02
C THR A 77 1.85 -14.34 -8.01
N GLU A 78 3.03 -14.95 -8.09
CA GLU A 78 4.18 -14.50 -7.29
C GLU A 78 4.55 -13.03 -7.55
N GLU A 79 4.41 -12.56 -8.79
CA GLU A 79 4.66 -11.15 -9.12
C GLU A 79 3.59 -10.22 -8.54
N GLY A 80 2.33 -10.67 -8.54
CA GLY A 80 1.23 -10.00 -7.83
C GLY A 80 1.47 -9.89 -6.34
N LYS A 81 1.93 -10.98 -5.69
CA LYS A 81 2.30 -10.99 -4.27
C LYS A 81 3.43 -10.01 -3.97
N LYS A 82 4.50 -10.00 -4.77
CA LYS A 82 5.61 -9.04 -4.63
C LYS A 82 5.13 -7.59 -4.75
N LYS A 83 4.24 -7.31 -5.71
CA LYS A 83 3.68 -5.96 -5.90
C LYS A 83 2.86 -5.52 -4.68
N ILE A 84 2.07 -6.42 -4.09
CA ILE A 84 1.34 -6.16 -2.85
C ILE A 84 2.29 -5.87 -1.69
N LEU A 85 3.38 -6.65 -1.55
CA LEU A 85 4.37 -6.42 -0.49
C LEU A 85 5.06 -5.06 -0.63
N ARG A 86 5.37 -4.63 -1.86
CA ARG A 86 5.91 -3.27 -2.12
C ARG A 86 4.94 -2.18 -1.66
N TYR A 87 3.66 -2.26 -2.02
CA TYR A 87 2.67 -1.29 -1.54
C TYR A 87 2.58 -1.25 -0.01
N LYS A 88 2.65 -2.41 0.64
CA LYS A 88 2.66 -2.47 2.11
C LYS A 88 3.90 -1.81 2.73
N ILE A 89 5.06 -1.90 2.08
CA ILE A 89 6.26 -1.16 2.50
C ILE A 89 6.04 0.33 2.33
N ASP A 90 5.53 0.77 1.18
CA ASP A 90 5.36 2.20 0.88
C ASP A 90 4.40 2.87 1.88
N GLU A 91 3.33 2.18 2.26
CA GLU A 91 2.32 2.66 3.22
C GLU A 91 2.71 2.44 4.70
N MET A 92 3.83 1.75 4.96
CA MET A 92 4.28 1.40 6.31
C MET A 92 4.52 2.65 7.15
N LYS A 93 4.06 2.61 8.39
CA LYS A 93 4.34 3.60 9.44
C LYS A 93 4.63 2.88 10.74
N ILE A 94 5.50 3.46 11.56
CA ILE A 94 5.75 2.97 12.91
C ILE A 94 4.67 3.53 13.83
N ASN A 95 4.06 2.66 14.62
CA ASN A 95 3.12 3.10 15.64
C ASN A 95 3.88 3.75 16.81
N ILE A 96 3.75 5.07 16.96
CA ILE A 96 4.40 5.82 18.02
C ILE A 96 3.50 5.82 19.27
N PRO A 97 3.89 5.15 20.37
CA PRO A 97 3.14 5.18 21.62
C PRO A 97 3.21 6.56 22.29
N SER A 98 2.30 6.83 23.22
CA SER A 98 2.24 8.11 23.95
C SER A 98 3.42 8.37 24.89
N ARG A 99 4.18 7.33 25.23
CA ARG A 99 5.34 7.41 26.11
C ARG A 99 6.47 6.58 25.54
N TRP A 100 7.67 7.16 25.56
CA TRP A 100 8.90 6.46 25.25
C TRP A 100 9.26 5.48 26.36
N ASP A 101 9.72 4.28 25.99
CA ASP A 101 10.12 3.21 26.90
C ASP A 101 11.55 3.38 27.45
N GLY A 102 12.26 4.43 27.00
CA GLY A 102 13.65 4.70 27.39
C GLY A 102 14.67 3.79 26.70
N ILE A 103 14.27 3.06 25.66
CA ILE A 103 15.14 2.13 24.94
C ILE A 103 15.30 2.61 23.49
N TRP A 104 16.53 2.67 23.02
CA TRP A 104 16.85 2.99 21.63
C TRP A 104 16.85 1.74 20.77
N ARG A 105 16.34 1.85 19.54
CA ARG A 105 16.30 0.78 18.55
C ARG A 105 17.31 1.07 17.45
N LEU A 106 18.35 0.27 17.39
CA LEU A 106 19.40 0.39 16.38
C LEU A 106 19.19 -0.63 15.28
N VAL A 107 19.33 -0.16 14.03
CA VAL A 107 19.41 -0.99 12.84
C VAL A 107 20.79 -0.80 12.24
N MET A 108 21.55 -1.89 12.18
CA MET A 108 22.89 -1.93 11.62
C MET A 108 22.92 -2.88 10.44
N PHE A 109 23.67 -2.56 9.39
CA PHE A 109 23.75 -3.46 8.24
C PHE A 109 25.10 -3.44 7.54
N ASP A 110 25.47 -4.58 6.98
CA ASP A 110 26.64 -4.71 6.10
C ASP A 110 26.25 -5.45 4.83
N ILE A 111 25.71 -4.68 3.87
CA ILE A 111 25.19 -5.21 2.60
C ILE A 111 26.28 -5.09 1.53
N PRO A 112 26.65 -6.20 0.86
CA PRO A 112 27.75 -6.21 -0.11
C PRO A 112 27.48 -5.27 -1.29
N GLU A 113 28.54 -4.75 -1.90
CA GLU A 113 28.44 -3.76 -2.99
C GLU A 113 27.65 -4.27 -4.20
N LYS A 114 27.70 -5.59 -4.47
CA LYS A 114 26.87 -6.25 -5.50
C LYS A 114 25.37 -6.03 -5.29
N LYS A 115 24.92 -5.76 -4.06
CA LYS A 115 23.53 -5.45 -3.66
C LYS A 115 23.36 -3.96 -3.29
N ARG A 116 24.19 -3.05 -3.82
CA ARG A 116 24.12 -1.60 -3.51
C ARG A 116 22.72 -1.00 -3.67
N PHE A 117 21.98 -1.37 -4.71
CA PHE A 117 20.61 -0.89 -4.91
C PHE A 117 19.71 -1.19 -3.71
N VAL A 118 19.80 -2.41 -3.15
CA VAL A 118 19.01 -2.82 -1.98
C VAL A 118 19.48 -2.10 -0.71
N ARG A 119 20.80 -1.88 -0.58
CA ARG A 119 21.38 -1.10 0.52
C ARG A 119 20.85 0.34 0.53
N ASP A 120 20.84 0.99 -0.64
CA ASP A 120 20.37 2.37 -0.76
C ASP A 120 18.84 2.44 -0.58
N ALA A 121 18.08 1.42 -1.03
CA ALA A 121 16.66 1.28 -0.74
C ALA A 121 16.36 1.15 0.76
N LEU A 122 17.11 0.32 1.49
CA LEU A 122 16.97 0.18 2.95
C LEU A 122 17.23 1.51 3.66
N ARG A 123 18.32 2.21 3.30
CA ARG A 123 18.64 3.54 3.87
C ARG A 123 17.51 4.52 3.66
N ASN A 124 17.02 4.63 2.44
CA ASN A 124 15.94 5.55 2.12
C ASN A 124 14.68 5.18 2.90
N LYS A 125 14.36 3.88 3.01
CA LYS A 125 13.18 3.45 3.77
C LYS A 125 13.27 3.73 5.26
N LEU A 126 14.44 3.52 5.88
CA LEU A 126 14.65 3.88 7.28
C LEU A 126 14.52 5.39 7.49
N ARG A 127 15.04 6.23 6.58
CA ARG A 127 14.84 7.69 6.65
C ARG A 127 13.38 8.12 6.47
N GLU A 128 12.64 7.46 5.58
CA GLU A 128 11.20 7.69 5.41
C GLU A 128 10.39 7.33 6.66
N LEU A 129 10.88 6.39 7.47
CA LEU A 129 10.32 6.01 8.76
C LEU A 129 10.91 6.83 9.92
N ASP A 130 11.53 7.97 9.60
CA ASP A 130 12.13 8.92 10.53
C ASP A 130 13.26 8.35 11.41
N PHE A 131 13.90 7.25 11.02
CA PHE A 131 15.14 6.84 11.68
C PHE A 131 16.23 7.89 11.45
N LYS A 132 16.99 8.17 12.52
CA LYS A 132 18.19 9.00 12.43
C LYS A 132 19.38 8.16 12.00
N GLU A 133 20.07 8.59 10.95
CA GLU A 133 21.36 8.02 10.55
C GLU A 133 22.46 8.47 11.53
N LEU A 134 23.09 7.51 12.23
CA LEU A 134 24.25 7.73 13.10
C LEU A 134 25.57 7.58 12.33
N GLN A 135 25.61 6.62 11.42
CA GLN A 135 26.70 6.35 10.48
C GLN A 135 26.11 5.78 9.19
N LYS A 136 26.92 5.65 8.14
CA LYS A 136 26.49 5.17 6.81
C LYS A 136 25.64 3.88 6.84
N SER A 137 25.83 3.02 7.83
CA SER A 137 25.05 1.77 7.95
C SER A 137 24.50 1.53 9.35
N VAL A 138 24.31 2.61 10.13
CA VAL A 138 23.79 2.55 11.49
C VAL A 138 22.69 3.59 11.64
N PHE A 139 21.49 3.13 11.95
CA PHE A 139 20.29 3.93 12.12
C PHE A 139 19.71 3.73 13.50
N ILE A 140 19.09 4.76 14.06
CA ILE A 140 18.51 4.73 15.41
C ILE A 140 17.09 5.29 15.40
N PHE A 141 16.23 4.73 16.25
CA PHE A 141 14.86 5.19 16.49
C PHE A 141 14.48 5.00 17.96
N PRO A 142 13.66 5.87 18.56
CA PRO A 142 13.31 5.77 19.98
C PRO A 142 12.25 4.69 20.27
N TYR A 143 11.37 4.32 19.34
CA TYR A 143 10.27 3.40 19.65
C TYR A 143 10.45 2.01 19.08
N ARG A 144 9.70 1.05 19.65
CA ARG A 144 9.67 -0.33 19.15
C ARG A 144 9.20 -0.35 17.69
N CYS A 145 10.01 -0.98 16.85
CA CYS A 145 9.84 -1.04 15.40
C CYS A 145 10.37 -2.37 14.81
N GLU A 146 10.53 -3.38 15.66
CA GLU A 146 11.13 -4.68 15.32
C GLU A 146 10.36 -5.35 14.17
N ASN A 147 9.04 -5.40 14.25
CA ASN A 147 8.19 -6.03 13.24
C ASN A 147 8.29 -5.32 11.88
N GLU A 148 8.34 -3.99 11.90
CA GLU A 148 8.47 -3.15 10.71
C GLU A 148 9.83 -3.38 10.05
N VAL A 149 10.91 -3.38 10.84
CA VAL A 149 12.26 -3.68 10.35
C VAL A 149 12.33 -5.10 9.80
N ASP A 150 11.80 -6.10 10.51
CA ASP A 150 11.76 -7.49 10.08
C ASP A 150 11.02 -7.66 8.75
N PHE A 151 9.89 -6.97 8.56
CA PHE A 151 9.14 -7.01 7.32
C PHE A 151 9.94 -6.40 6.15
N ILE A 152 10.58 -5.25 6.34
CA ILE A 152 11.43 -4.63 5.31
C ILE A 152 12.56 -5.57 4.92
N VAL A 153 13.24 -6.14 5.92
CA VAL A 153 14.37 -7.05 5.74
C VAL A 153 13.97 -8.32 5.00
N GLU A 154 12.79 -8.85 5.27
CA GLU A 154 12.24 -10.03 4.60
C GLU A 154 11.91 -9.74 3.14
N VAL A 155 11.18 -8.65 2.86
CA VAL A 155 10.80 -8.28 1.50
C VAL A 155 12.02 -7.95 0.63
N PHE A 156 13.07 -7.40 1.23
CA PHE A 156 14.32 -7.09 0.52
C PHE A 156 15.28 -8.28 0.42
N ASP A 157 14.98 -9.41 1.08
CA ASP A 157 15.82 -10.61 1.11
C ASP A 157 17.28 -10.30 1.55
N ILE A 158 17.39 -9.65 2.71
CA ILE A 158 18.67 -9.18 3.29
C ILE A 158 18.85 -9.54 4.77
N ARG A 159 18.07 -10.49 5.31
CA ARG A 159 18.10 -10.88 6.73
C ARG A 159 19.48 -11.18 7.28
N SER A 160 20.32 -11.87 6.51
CA SER A 160 21.69 -12.20 6.92
C SER A 160 22.61 -10.98 7.10
N TYR A 161 22.31 -9.84 6.45
CA TYR A 161 23.14 -8.63 6.44
C TYR A 161 22.70 -7.57 7.45
N VAL A 162 21.53 -7.71 8.07
CA VAL A 162 20.96 -6.71 8.97
C VAL A 162 20.99 -7.22 10.42
N ARG A 163 21.25 -6.32 11.36
CA ARG A 163 21.21 -6.56 12.81
C ARG A 163 20.33 -5.51 13.46
N TYR A 164 19.47 -5.98 14.36
CA TYR A 164 18.64 -5.14 15.21
C TYR A 164 19.16 -5.22 16.64
N ALA A 165 19.22 -4.10 17.33
CA ALA A 165 19.63 -4.05 18.73
C ALA A 165 18.74 -3.09 19.53
N GLU A 166 18.41 -3.52 20.74
CA GLU A 166 17.80 -2.67 21.76
C GLU A 166 18.90 -2.17 22.71
N VAL A 167 19.00 -0.86 22.86
CA VAL A 167 20.10 -0.23 23.61
C VAL A 167 19.53 0.76 24.61
N LYS A 168 19.82 0.54 25.90
CA LYS A 168 19.39 1.46 26.98
C LYS A 168 20.22 2.73 27.03
N ASN A 169 21.53 2.65 26.77
CA ASN A 169 22.46 3.75 26.90
C ASN A 169 23.28 3.91 25.62
N ILE A 170 23.36 5.14 25.10
CA ILE A 170 24.19 5.49 23.96
C ILE A 170 24.89 6.82 24.24
N THR A 171 26.13 6.96 23.77
CA THR A 171 26.85 8.24 23.83
C THR A 171 26.10 9.32 23.05
N ASN A 172 26.20 10.57 23.51
CA ASN A 172 25.53 11.73 22.91
C ASN A 172 23.99 11.63 22.88
N GLU A 173 23.38 10.93 23.84
CA GLU A 173 21.94 10.74 23.92
C GLU A 173 21.13 12.05 23.89
N ALA A 174 21.65 13.12 24.52
CA ALA A 174 21.00 14.43 24.55
C ALA A 174 20.78 15.00 23.14
N GLU A 175 21.73 14.80 22.22
CA GLU A 175 21.61 15.22 20.82
C GLU A 175 20.49 14.44 20.11
N LEU A 176 20.40 13.14 20.36
CA LEU A 176 19.38 12.27 19.77
C LEU A 176 17.99 12.66 20.27
N LYS A 177 17.83 12.85 21.58
CA LYS A 177 16.57 13.33 22.17
C LYS A 177 16.15 14.65 21.54
N LEU A 178 17.05 15.61 21.43
CA LEU A 178 16.77 16.91 20.81
C LEU A 178 16.37 16.76 19.33
N HIS A 179 16.99 15.84 18.59
CA HIS A 179 16.62 15.56 17.20
C HIS A 179 15.19 15.05 17.08
N PHE A 180 14.80 14.03 17.84
CA PHE A 180 13.45 13.46 17.77
C PHE A 180 12.37 14.39 18.35
N GLN A 181 12.71 15.24 19.33
CA GLN A 181 11.82 16.30 19.83
C GLN A 181 11.50 17.33 18.75
N LYS A 182 12.49 17.76 17.96
CA LYS A 182 12.28 18.69 16.85
C LYS A 182 11.37 18.12 15.75
N LEU A 183 11.36 16.79 15.59
CA LEU A 183 10.49 16.08 14.67
C LEU A 183 9.09 15.78 15.25
N GLY A 184 8.85 16.06 16.54
CA GLY A 184 7.60 15.73 17.22
C GLY A 184 7.38 14.22 17.45
N ILE A 185 8.46 13.45 17.41
CA ILE A 185 8.44 11.99 17.60
C ILE A 185 8.61 11.65 19.08
N LEU A 186 9.49 12.34 19.79
CA LEU A 186 9.78 12.17 21.22
C LEU A 186 9.38 13.43 22.01
#